data_AF-A0A966WK65-F1
#
_entry.id   AF-A0A966WK65-F1
#
_cell.length_a   1.000
_cell.length_b   1.000
_cell.length_c   1.000
_cell.angle_alpha   90.00
_cell.angle_beta   90.00
_cell.angle_gamma   90.00
#
_symmetry.space_group_name_H-M   'P 1'
#
loop_
_entity.id
_entity.type
_entity.pdbx_description
1 polymer ?
#
loop_
_entity_poly.entity_id
_entity_poly.type
_entity_poly.pdbx_seq_one_letter_code
_entity_poly.pdbx_strand_id
1 'polypeptide(L)'
;SCPSFWWNPDKFVGPAGLLQAYRFIADSRDHATNERLDNLEDPYRLFRCHTIMNCVDVCPKGLNPTKAIGKIKELMISRAV
;
A
#
# COMPACT_ATOMS: atom_id res chain seq x y z
N SER A 1 5.07 6.48 11.99
CA SER A 1 4.70 7.91 11.92
C SER A 1 3.33 8.18 11.27
N CYS A 2 2.62 7.17 10.75
CA CYS A 2 1.37 7.40 9.99
C CYS A 2 0.15 7.47 10.92
N PRO A 3 -0.61 8.58 10.96
CA PRO A 3 -1.81 8.70 11.80
C PRO A 3 -2.90 7.67 11.48
N SER A 4 -3.13 7.35 10.20
CA SER A 4 -4.10 6.32 9.82
C SER A 4 -3.80 4.95 10.44
N PHE A 5 -2.51 4.64 10.64
CA PHE A 5 -2.07 3.40 11.29
C PHE A 5 -2.20 3.46 12.81
N TRP A 6 -2.10 4.63 13.44
CA TRP A 6 -2.35 4.79 14.87
C TRP A 6 -3.80 4.47 15.23
N TRP A 7 -4.74 4.90 14.39
CA TRP A 7 -6.18 4.72 14.66
C TRP A 7 -6.73 3.35 14.25
N ASN A 8 -6.08 2.64 13.33
CA ASN A 8 -6.56 1.35 12.83
C ASN A 8 -5.38 0.37 12.57
N PRO A 9 -4.55 0.03 13.57
CA PRO A 9 -3.34 -0.78 13.37
C PRO A 9 -3.63 -2.24 12.98
N ASP A 10 -4.81 -2.75 13.34
CA ASP A 10 -5.30 -4.09 13.07
C ASP A 10 -5.94 -4.24 11.68
N LYS A 11 -6.43 -3.13 11.10
CA LYS A 11 -7.16 -3.13 9.82
C LYS A 11 -6.36 -2.54 8.67
N PHE A 12 -5.66 -1.43 8.91
CA PHE A 12 -4.84 -0.78 7.90
C PHE A 12 -3.46 -1.42 7.88
N VAL A 13 -3.05 -1.95 6.73
CA VAL A 13 -1.76 -2.65 6.56
C VAL A 13 -0.56 -1.73 6.87
N GLY A 14 -0.74 -0.42 6.69
CA GLY A 14 0.29 0.57 6.98
C GLY A 14 1.32 0.72 5.85
N PRO A 15 2.15 1.79 5.92
CA PRO A 15 3.06 2.16 4.82
C PRO A 15 4.14 1.10 4.56
N ALA A 16 4.70 0.49 5.60
CA ALA A 16 5.76 -0.51 5.44
C ALA A 16 5.23 -1.81 4.81
N GLY A 17 4.06 -2.29 5.27
CA GLY A 17 3.42 -3.47 4.70
C GLY A 17 2.98 -3.26 3.26
N LEU A 18 2.38 -2.11 2.94
CA LEU A 18 1.96 -1.78 1.57
C LEU A 18 3.15 -1.56 0.62
N LEU A 19 4.28 -1.06 1.11
CA LEU A 19 5.51 -1.00 0.32
C LEU A 19 6.00 -2.40 -0.06
N GLN A 20 5.93 -3.37 0.86
CA GLN A 20 6.25 -4.77 0.54
C GLN A 20 5.20 -5.44 -0.34
N ALA A 21 3.91 -5.15 -0.14
CA ALA A 21 2.86 -5.65 -1.03
C ALA A 21 3.13 -5.19 -2.47
N TYR A 22 3.45 -3.91 -2.66
CA TYR A 22 3.79 -3.38 -3.98
C TYR A 22 5.03 -4.03 -4.59
N ARG A 23 6.04 -4.36 -3.77
CA ARG A 23 7.23 -5.10 -4.25
C ARG A 23 6.84 -6.38 -4.97
N PHE A 24 5.96 -7.20 -4.39
CA PHE A 24 5.54 -8.45 -5.01
C PHE A 24 4.56 -8.23 -6.16
N ILE A 25 3.64 -7.27 -6.04
CA ILE A 25 2.69 -6.92 -7.11
C ILE A 25 3.42 -6.44 -8.38
N ALA A 26 4.55 -5.76 -8.24
CA ALA A 26 5.35 -5.26 -9.37
C ALA A 26 6.44 -6.23 -9.84
N ASP A 27 6.64 -7.37 -9.18
CA ASP A 27 7.67 -8.35 -9.55
C ASP A 27 7.16 -9.23 -10.70
N SER A 28 7.84 -9.19 -11.85
CA SER A 28 7.44 -9.96 -13.03
C SER A 28 7.50 -11.48 -12.84
N ARG A 29 8.14 -11.94 -11.76
CA ARG A 29 8.23 -13.36 -11.39
C ARG A 29 7.06 -13.82 -10.52
N ASP A 30 6.27 -12.89 -9.98
CA ASP A 30 5.12 -13.19 -9.14
C ASP A 30 3.86 -13.38 -10.00
N HIS A 31 3.32 -14.60 -9.99
CA HIS A 31 2.11 -14.95 -10.74
C HIS A 31 0.82 -14.79 -9.91
N ALA A 32 0.91 -14.33 -8.66
CA ALA A 32 -0.21 -14.20 -7.73
C ALA A 32 -0.72 -12.75 -7.61
N THR A 33 -0.49 -11.91 -8.63
CA THR A 33 -0.85 -10.48 -8.60
C THR A 33 -2.33 -10.27 -8.29
N ASN A 34 -3.24 -11.03 -8.92
CA ASN A 34 -4.68 -10.87 -8.69
C ASN A 34 -5.09 -11.22 -7.25
N GLU A 35 -4.60 -12.34 -6.71
CA GLU A 35 -4.87 -12.76 -5.33
C GLU A 35 -4.36 -11.72 -4.32
N ARG A 36 -3.18 -11.12 -4.59
CA ARG A 36 -2.64 -10.04 -3.76
C ARG A 36 -3.50 -8.79 -3.80
N LEU A 37 -4.05 -8.46 -4.98
CA LEU A 37 -4.96 -7.33 -5.12
C LEU A 37 -6.29 -7.60 -4.41
N ASP A 38 -6.85 -8.81 -4.54
CA ASP A 38 -8.07 -9.23 -3.82
C ASP A 38 -7.89 -9.09 -2.31
N ASN A 39 -6.72 -9.46 -1.78
CA ASN A 39 -6.42 -9.30 -0.36
C ASN A 39 -6.39 -7.83 0.10
N LEU A 40 -6.18 -6.88 -0.82
CA LEU A 40 -6.14 -5.44 -0.54
C LEU A 40 -7.46 -4.74 -0.89
N GLU A 41 -8.43 -5.45 -1.47
CA GLU A 41 -9.76 -4.97 -1.82
C GLU A 41 -10.67 -4.88 -0.58
N ASP A 42 -10.25 -4.03 0.36
CA ASP A 42 -10.98 -3.73 1.59
C ASP A 42 -10.87 -2.23 1.93
N PRO A 43 -11.95 -1.57 2.40
CA PRO A 43 -11.94 -0.14 2.71
C PRO A 43 -10.87 0.29 3.71
N TYR A 44 -10.41 -0.61 4.59
CA TYR A 44 -9.42 -0.31 5.60
C TYR A 44 -7.99 -0.72 5.20
N ARG A 45 -7.81 -1.87 4.55
CA ARG A 45 -6.47 -2.45 4.28
C ARG A 45 -5.58 -1.55 3.42
N LEU A 46 -6.14 -0.93 2.38
CA LEU A 46 -5.41 -0.07 1.44
C LEU A 46 -5.84 1.41 1.53
N PHE A 47 -7.15 1.66 1.58
CA PHE A 47 -7.71 2.99 1.30
C PHE A 47 -7.61 3.99 2.45
N ARG A 48 -7.11 3.60 3.63
CA ARG A 48 -6.86 4.51 4.77
C ARG A 48 -5.61 5.38 4.60
N CYS A 49 -4.83 5.18 3.54
CA CYS A 49 -3.78 6.13 3.19
C CYS A 49 -4.37 7.41 2.58
N HIS A 50 -4.28 8.51 3.33
CA HIS A 50 -4.71 9.86 2.94
C HIS A 50 -3.55 10.76 2.49
N THR A 51 -2.44 10.18 2.01
CA THR A 51 -1.32 10.96 1.45
C THR A 51 -0.72 11.98 2.44
N ILE A 52 -0.70 11.63 3.74
CA ILE A 52 -0.14 12.47 4.81
C ILE A 52 1.39 12.65 4.69
N MET A 53 2.05 11.79 3.91
CA MET A 53 3.51 11.82 3.62
C MET A 53 4.49 11.59 4.77
N ASN A 54 4.07 11.60 6.04
CA ASN A 54 4.93 11.29 7.19
C ASN A 54 5.80 10.03 7.08
N CYS A 55 5.41 9.05 6.26
CA CYS A 55 6.17 7.80 6.08
C CYS A 55 7.37 7.94 5.14
N VAL A 56 7.34 8.92 4.23
CA VAL A 56 8.44 9.24 3.32
C VAL A 56 9.53 10.00 4.10
N ASP A 57 9.13 11.02 4.85
CA ASP A 57 10.06 11.92 5.55
C ASP A 57 10.91 11.21 6.61
N VAL A 58 10.34 10.22 7.29
CA VAL A 58 11.02 9.51 8.40
C VAL A 58 11.76 8.25 7.94
N CYS A 59 11.65 7.85 6.67
CA CYS A 59 12.24 6.58 6.25
C CYS A 59 13.77 6.67 6.25
N PRO A 60 14.50 5.92 7.11
CA PRO A 60 15.95 6.02 7.22
C PRO A 60 16.69 5.51 5.97
N LYS A 61 15.97 4.88 5.03
CA LYS A 61 16.48 4.38 3.76
C LYS A 61 16.06 5.24 2.56
N GLY A 62 15.36 6.36 2.79
CA GLY A 62 14.88 7.24 1.72
C GLY A 62 13.87 6.57 0.78
N LEU A 63 13.16 5.54 1.25
CA LEU A 63 12.11 4.88 0.46
C LEU A 63 10.84 5.75 0.45
N ASN A 64 10.02 5.56 -0.58
CA ASN A 64 8.77 6.31 -0.73
C ASN A 64 7.54 5.38 -0.68
N PRO A 65 7.02 5.05 0.52
CA PRO A 65 5.81 4.24 0.67
C PRO A 65 4.58 4.88 0.03
N THR A 66 4.43 6.20 0.07
CA THR A 66 3.26 6.87 -0.51
C THR A 66 3.16 6.65 -2.02
N LYS A 67 4.30 6.70 -2.73
CA LYS A 67 4.37 6.40 -4.17
C LYS A 67 3.94 4.95 -4.46
N ALA A 68 4.42 3.99 -3.67
CA ALA A 68 4.06 2.58 -3.81
C ALA A 68 2.55 2.36 -3.59
N ILE A 69 1.98 2.97 -2.54
CA ILE A 69 0.53 2.91 -2.26
C ILE A 69 -0.28 3.51 -3.41
N GLY A 70 0.17 4.63 -3.98
CA GLY A 70 -0.44 5.23 -5.17
C GLY A 70 -0.49 4.26 -6.35
N LYS A 71 0.61 3.54 -6.62
CA LYS A 71 0.66 2.53 -7.68
C LYS A 71 -0.28 1.35 -7.44
N ILE A 72 -0.42 0.88 -6.20
CA ILE A 72 -1.43 -0.14 -5.89
C ILE A 72 -2.84 0.39 -6.20
N LYS A 73 -3.17 1.62 -5.80
CA LYS A 73 -4.49 2.22 -6.07
C LYS A 73 -4.76 2.37 -7.57
N GLU A 74 -3.76 2.77 -8.36
CA GLU A 74 -3.87 2.84 -9.83
C GLU A 74 -4.20 1.47 -10.43
N LEU A 75 -3.53 0.40 -9.97
CA LEU A 75 -3.77 -0.96 -10.43
C LEU A 75 -5.19 -1.46 -10.06
N MET A 76 -5.68 -1.12 -8.85
CA MET A 76 -7.06 -1.43 -8.45
C MET A 76 -8.09 -0.79 -9.37
N ILE A 77 -7.90 0.50 -9.69
CA ILE A 77 -8.81 1.22 -10.59
C ILE A 77 -8.73 0.63 -12.00
N SER A 78 -7.53 0.33 -12.49
CA SER A 78 -7.32 -0.24 -13.83
C SER A 78 -7.94 -1.63 -13.98
N ARG A 79 -8.12 -2.37 -12.89
CA ARG A 79 -8.79 -3.67 -12.86
C ARG A 79 -10.32 -3.56 -12.82
N ALA A 80 -10.85 -2.45 -12.30
CA ALA A 80 -12.29 -2.22 -12.16
C ALA A 80 -12.94 -1.67 -13.45
N VAL A 81 -12.13 -1.21 -14.41
CA VAL A 81 -12.55 -0.73 -15.75
C VAL A 81 -12.41 -1.87 -16.74
#